data_AF-A0A7R9G122-F1
#
_entry.id   AF-A0A7R9G122-F1
#
_cell.length_a   1.000
_cell.length_b   1.000
_cell.length_c   1.000
_cell.angle_alpha   90.00
_cell.angle_beta   90.00
_cell.angle_gamma   90.00
#
_symmetry.space_group_name_H-M   'P 1'
#
loop_
_entity.id
_entity.type
_entity.pdbx_description
1 polymer ?
#
loop_
_entity_poly.entity_id
_entity_poly.type
_entity_poly.pdbx_seq_one_letter_code
_entity_poly.pdbx_strand_id
1 'polypeptide(L)'
;MASLSRSALAAVKQSDGGVFKLPIYHVFSENKDDPVVVFLNGLVLHLSDALQKSKEDYKQAVLKPDQVIEDCKLVTHAHNKYVIILTKNSRKNLSLHIMPVTDGEPAVHLKATRTDGKLVGHTVSQHDGNCQIFTLWSNGHLYRRPLFSDEFPGNLVHVVSAVSTKHPVAITTLSSNHLAMFGADPSEEGARLLIYNLQFNLIQSHHQFKLFSNPPKMWHVGQQLLVAIGGNLAVVPYQLETERLEALVGSHKIVTQQAASDVEIVTELQEVTWTEDIQIEDMQNDAPQIIQQELRNLESSGRPQSS
;
A
#
# COMPACT_ATOMS: atom_id res chain seq x y z
N MET A 1 -7.02 12.90 2.87
CA MET A 1 -8.04 13.49 3.78
C MET A 1 -8.56 14.78 3.12
N ALA A 2 -9.62 14.67 2.33
CA ALA A 2 -10.36 15.86 1.90
C ALA A 2 -11.12 16.38 3.12
N SER A 3 -11.10 17.69 3.28
CA SER A 3 -11.61 18.41 4.43
C SER A 3 -13.05 18.00 4.76
N LEU A 4 -13.32 17.80 6.05
CA LEU A 4 -14.68 17.80 6.60
C LEU A 4 -15.41 19.06 6.10
N SER A 5 -16.40 18.89 5.23
CA SER A 5 -17.35 19.96 4.97
C SER A 5 -18.11 20.20 6.29
N ARG A 6 -18.23 21.47 6.70
CA ARG A 6 -18.94 21.86 7.93
C ARG A 6 -20.37 21.32 8.00
N SER A 7 -20.91 20.86 6.89
CA SER A 7 -22.21 20.21 6.73
C SER A 7 -22.33 18.88 7.48
N ALA A 8 -21.27 18.05 7.53
CA ALA A 8 -21.34 16.74 8.19
C ALA A 8 -21.34 16.84 9.73
N LEU A 9 -20.60 17.81 10.28
CA LEU A 9 -20.62 18.12 11.72
C LEU A 9 -21.89 18.88 12.14
N ALA A 10 -22.52 19.64 11.24
CA ALA A 10 -23.79 20.31 11.49
C ALA A 10 -24.97 19.33 11.56
N ALA A 11 -24.93 18.23 10.79
CA ALA A 11 -25.97 17.19 10.82
C ALA A 11 -26.05 16.43 12.16
N VAL A 12 -24.99 16.45 12.98
CA VAL A 12 -24.95 15.80 14.30
C VAL A 12 -25.59 16.67 15.40
N LYS A 13 -26.01 17.91 15.10
CA LYS A 13 -26.53 18.84 16.12
C LYS A 13 -27.97 19.32 15.95
N GLN A 14 -28.74 18.81 14.98
CA GLN A 14 -30.13 19.22 14.77
C GLN A 14 -31.06 18.06 14.44
N SER A 15 -31.28 17.19 15.43
CA SER A 15 -32.56 16.53 15.69
C SER A 15 -32.45 15.84 17.06
N ASP A 16 -33.53 15.87 17.83
CA ASP A 16 -33.62 15.44 19.23
C ASP A 16 -32.63 14.35 19.68
N GLY A 17 -31.63 14.73 20.48
CA GLY A 17 -30.99 13.87 21.48
C GLY A 17 -30.37 12.54 21.03
N GLY A 18 -30.07 12.36 19.73
CA GLY A 18 -29.45 11.15 19.19
C GLY A 18 -27.97 11.01 19.57
N VAL A 19 -27.67 10.76 20.85
CA VAL A 19 -26.30 10.50 21.28
C VAL A 19 -25.90 9.09 20.86
N PHE A 20 -24.86 8.97 20.02
CA PHE A 20 -24.23 7.68 19.73
C PHE A 20 -23.84 7.01 21.04
N LYS A 21 -24.30 5.77 21.22
CA LYS A 21 -24.17 5.07 22.50
C LYS A 21 -22.82 4.37 22.65
N LEU A 22 -22.10 4.21 21.54
CA LEU A 22 -20.71 3.78 21.51
C LEU A 22 -19.80 4.93 21.05
N PRO A 23 -18.60 5.04 21.61
CA PRO A 23 -17.60 6.00 21.14
C PRO A 23 -17.18 5.68 19.70
N ILE A 24 -17.15 6.72 18.87
CA ILE A 24 -16.75 6.66 17.47
C ILE A 24 -15.23 6.74 17.38
N TYR A 25 -14.63 5.85 16.59
CA TYR A 25 -13.21 5.92 16.20
C TYR A 25 -13.03 6.86 15.00
N HIS A 26 -13.79 6.62 13.93
CA HIS A 26 -13.64 7.34 12.67
C HIS A 26 -14.97 7.40 11.90
N VAL A 27 -15.14 8.43 11.07
CA VAL A 27 -16.25 8.56 10.12
C VAL A 27 -15.68 8.76 8.72
N PHE A 28 -16.01 7.86 7.80
CA PHE A 28 -15.71 8.01 6.39
C PHE A 28 -16.87 8.69 5.68
N SER A 29 -16.58 9.73 4.92
CA SER A 29 -17.55 10.40 4.06
C SER A 29 -16.99 10.43 2.64
N GLU A 30 -17.68 9.74 1.74
CA GLU A 30 -17.47 9.85 0.30
C GLU A 30 -18.60 10.70 -0.28
N ASN A 31 -18.30 11.50 -1.31
CA ASN A 31 -19.30 12.39 -1.89
C ASN A 31 -20.48 11.59 -2.44
N LYS A 32 -21.70 11.92 -1.97
CA LYS A 32 -23.01 11.38 -2.39
C LYS A 32 -23.45 10.04 -1.75
N ASP A 33 -22.61 9.40 -0.95
CA ASP A 33 -22.99 8.17 -0.25
C ASP A 33 -23.25 8.41 1.24
N ASP A 34 -24.05 7.55 1.86
CA ASP A 34 -24.29 7.58 3.31
C ASP A 34 -22.97 7.30 4.06
N PRO A 35 -22.51 8.22 4.95
CA PRO A 35 -21.24 8.07 5.65
C PRO A 35 -21.14 6.74 6.40
N VAL A 36 -19.91 6.22 6.52
CA VAL A 36 -19.63 4.98 7.25
C VAL A 36 -18.96 5.31 8.57
N VAL A 37 -19.52 4.81 9.66
CA VAL A 37 -19.05 5.02 11.03
C VAL A 37 -18.30 3.77 11.50
N VAL A 38 -17.11 3.98 12.05
CA VAL A 38 -16.32 2.96 12.74
C VAL A 38 -16.34 3.27 14.22
N PHE A 39 -16.81 2.34 15.04
CA PHE A 39 -16.84 2.45 16.49
C PHE A 39 -15.57 1.88 17.13
N LEU A 40 -15.23 2.28 18.36
CA LEU A 40 -14.04 1.77 19.07
C LEU A 40 -14.04 0.25 19.28
N ASN A 41 -15.21 -0.40 19.29
CA ASN A 41 -15.33 -1.85 19.38
C ASN A 41 -15.17 -2.57 18.02
N GLY A 42 -14.84 -1.85 16.96
CA GLY A 42 -14.66 -2.32 15.58
C GLY A 42 -15.95 -2.58 14.81
N LEU A 43 -17.11 -2.23 15.37
CA LEU A 43 -18.36 -2.25 14.61
C LEU A 43 -18.30 -1.19 13.50
N VAL A 44 -18.77 -1.57 12.32
CA VAL A 44 -18.84 -0.72 11.13
C VAL A 44 -20.29 -0.68 10.69
N LEU A 45 -20.83 0.52 10.50
CA LEU A 45 -22.20 0.74 10.06
C LEU A 45 -22.29 1.97 9.18
N HIS A 46 -23.30 2.01 8.32
CA HIS A 46 -23.77 3.27 7.75
C HIS A 46 -24.27 4.21 8.86
N LEU A 47 -24.13 5.51 8.64
CA LEU A 47 -24.53 6.53 9.60
C LEU A 47 -26.04 6.49 9.83
N SER A 48 -26.83 6.28 8.79
CA SER A 48 -28.29 6.14 8.92
C SER A 48 -28.68 4.97 9.83
N ASP A 49 -28.06 3.79 9.65
CA ASP A 49 -28.29 2.61 10.49
C ASP A 49 -27.79 2.82 11.92
N ALA A 50 -26.64 3.48 12.06
CA ALA A 50 -26.04 3.80 13.35
C ALA A 50 -26.90 4.77 14.19
N LEU A 51 -27.74 5.58 13.56
CA LEU A 51 -28.69 6.46 14.26
C LEU A 51 -29.96 5.73 14.70
N GLN A 52 -30.31 4.63 14.03
CA GLN A 52 -31.56 3.89 14.29
C GLN A 52 -31.40 2.72 15.28
N LYS A 53 -30.21 2.11 15.39
CA LYS A 53 -29.98 0.93 16.23
C LYS A 53 -30.09 1.20 17.74
N SER A 54 -30.62 0.22 18.48
CA SER A 54 -30.85 0.29 19.94
C SER A 54 -29.61 -0.16 20.74
N LYS A 55 -29.56 0.07 22.06
CA LYS A 55 -28.39 -0.30 22.93
C LYS A 55 -28.03 -1.79 22.86
N GLU A 56 -29.00 -2.66 22.56
CA GLU A 56 -28.81 -4.11 22.61
C GLU A 56 -28.17 -4.66 21.33
N ASP A 57 -28.37 -3.98 20.21
CA ASP A 57 -27.83 -4.35 18.89
C ASP A 57 -26.31 -4.12 18.80
N TYR A 58 -25.75 -3.31 19.70
CA TYR A 58 -24.31 -2.97 19.76
C TYR A 58 -23.47 -3.89 20.67
N LYS A 59 -24.10 -4.87 21.33
CA LYS A 59 -23.41 -5.71 22.34
C LYS A 59 -22.43 -6.73 21.74
N GLN A 60 -22.46 -6.94 20.43
CA GLN A 60 -21.52 -7.85 19.77
C GLN A 60 -20.20 -7.12 19.50
N ALA A 61 -19.26 -7.21 20.44
CA ALA A 61 -17.92 -6.67 20.27
C ALA A 61 -17.21 -7.45 19.13
N VAL A 62 -16.85 -6.73 18.06
CA VAL A 62 -16.08 -7.28 16.94
C VAL A 62 -14.62 -7.47 17.34
N LEU A 63 -14.08 -6.51 18.07
CA LEU A 63 -12.72 -6.54 18.59
C LEU A 63 -12.69 -7.17 19.98
N LYS A 64 -11.59 -7.86 20.27
CA LYS A 64 -11.32 -8.35 21.62
C LYS A 64 -11.07 -7.18 22.58
N PRO A 65 -11.34 -7.34 23.89
CA PRO A 65 -11.15 -6.26 24.86
C PRO A 65 -9.73 -5.71 24.96
N ASP A 66 -8.72 -6.50 24.57
CA ASP A 66 -7.31 -6.11 24.61
C ASP A 66 -6.81 -5.48 23.29
N GLN A 67 -7.65 -5.38 22.27
CA GLN A 67 -7.32 -4.80 20.96
C GLN A 67 -7.70 -3.32 20.89
N VAL A 68 -6.75 -2.50 20.45
CA VAL A 68 -6.94 -1.07 20.18
C VAL A 68 -6.77 -0.84 18.68
N ILE A 69 -7.62 0.01 18.10
CA ILE A 69 -7.52 0.39 16.68
C ILE A 69 -6.32 1.34 16.52
N GLU A 70 -5.42 1.00 15.60
CA GLU A 70 -4.27 1.83 15.21
C GLU A 70 -4.55 2.62 13.94
N ASP A 71 -5.23 2.01 12.98
CA ASP A 71 -5.59 2.64 11.70
C ASP A 71 -6.86 2.00 11.11
N CYS A 72 -7.56 2.75 10.26
CA CYS A 72 -8.66 2.21 9.47
C CYS A 72 -8.78 2.88 8.10
N LYS A 73 -9.19 2.11 7.09
CA LYS A 73 -9.37 2.59 5.72
C LYS A 73 -10.62 2.01 5.08
N LEU A 74 -11.45 2.87 4.47
CA LEU A 74 -12.55 2.45 3.60
C LEU A 74 -12.00 2.13 2.21
N VAL A 75 -12.42 0.98 1.66
CA VAL A 75 -12.05 0.53 0.31
C VAL A 75 -13.25 -0.09 -0.40
N THR A 76 -13.23 -0.08 -1.73
CA THR A 76 -14.22 -0.78 -2.56
C THR A 76 -13.55 -1.94 -3.30
N HIS A 77 -14.04 -3.15 -3.09
CA HIS A 77 -13.62 -4.35 -3.78
C HIS A 77 -14.81 -5.02 -4.46
N ALA A 78 -14.68 -5.31 -5.77
CA ALA A 78 -15.74 -5.96 -6.55
C ALA A 78 -17.14 -5.34 -6.39
N HIS A 79 -17.22 -4.01 -6.29
CA HIS A 79 -18.44 -3.19 -6.04
C HIS A 79 -18.97 -3.21 -4.61
N ASN A 80 -18.39 -4.00 -3.71
CA ASN A 80 -18.71 -4.00 -2.29
C ASN A 80 -17.76 -3.11 -1.49
N LYS A 81 -18.27 -2.44 -0.45
CA LYS A 81 -17.47 -1.58 0.42
C LYS A 81 -17.03 -2.33 1.67
N TYR A 82 -15.76 -2.16 2.03
CA TYR A 82 -15.16 -2.74 3.22
C TYR A 82 -14.40 -1.67 3.99
N VAL A 83 -14.44 -1.77 5.32
CA VAL A 83 -13.52 -1.05 6.20
C VAL A 83 -12.47 -2.03 6.67
N ILE A 84 -11.22 -1.72 6.36
CA ILE A 84 -10.06 -2.43 6.86
C ILE A 84 -9.62 -1.75 8.14
N ILE A 85 -9.59 -2.48 9.25
CA ILE A 85 -9.22 -2.01 10.58
C ILE A 85 -7.93 -2.72 10.99
N LEU A 86 -6.86 -1.97 11.20
CA LEU A 86 -5.65 -2.47 11.83
C LEU A 86 -5.77 -2.28 13.35
N THR A 87 -5.61 -3.36 14.09
CA THR A 87 -5.62 -3.35 15.55
C THR A 87 -4.31 -3.85 16.12
N LYS A 88 -4.03 -3.42 17.34
CA LYS A 88 -2.87 -3.85 18.12
C LYS A 88 -3.33 -4.30 19.49
N ASN A 89 -2.82 -5.43 19.94
CA ASN A 89 -3.10 -5.92 21.28
C ASN A 89 -2.05 -5.47 22.32
N SER A 90 -2.30 -5.79 23.60
CA SER A 90 -1.38 -5.52 24.71
C SER A 90 0.03 -6.10 24.52
N ARG A 91 0.16 -7.19 23.76
CA ARG A 91 1.45 -7.83 23.41
C ARG A 91 2.12 -7.18 22.19
N LYS A 92 1.58 -6.07 21.67
CA LYS A 92 2.02 -5.37 20.45
C LYS A 92 1.89 -6.21 19.18
N ASN A 93 1.09 -7.27 19.20
CA ASN A 93 0.76 -8.05 18.01
C ASN A 93 -0.30 -7.30 17.21
N LEU A 94 -0.08 -7.21 15.90
CA LEU A 94 -0.99 -6.55 14.98
C LEU A 94 -1.99 -7.56 14.40
N SER A 95 -3.19 -7.10 14.10
CA SER A 95 -4.24 -7.90 13.45
C SER A 95 -5.04 -7.03 12.51
N LEU A 96 -5.40 -7.59 11.35
CA LEU A 96 -6.22 -6.94 10.35
C LEU A 96 -7.65 -7.49 10.45
N HIS A 97 -8.63 -6.60 10.43
CA HIS A 97 -10.05 -6.95 10.36
C HIS A 97 -10.62 -6.32 9.09
N ILE A 98 -11.20 -7.13 8.22
CA ILE A 98 -11.87 -6.68 7.00
C ILE A 98 -13.37 -6.76 7.29
N MET A 99 -13.97 -5.60 7.48
CA MET A 99 -15.37 -5.46 7.89
C MET A 99 -16.20 -5.03 6.68
N PRO A 100 -17.19 -5.83 6.25
CA PRO A 100 -18.12 -5.37 5.22
C PRO A 100 -18.96 -4.21 5.79
N VAL A 101 -19.24 -3.23 4.94
CA VAL A 101 -20.12 -2.11 5.30
C VAL A 101 -21.59 -2.52 5.16
N THR A 102 -21.89 -3.34 4.15
CA THR A 102 -23.23 -3.87 3.88
C THR A 102 -23.40 -5.25 4.53
N ASP A 103 -24.56 -5.50 5.12
CA ASP A 103 -24.92 -6.80 5.67
C ASP A 103 -24.93 -7.89 4.57
N GLY A 104 -24.40 -9.08 4.89
CA GLY A 104 -24.47 -10.26 4.02
C GLY A 104 -23.15 -11.00 3.82
N GLU A 105 -22.02 -10.33 4.07
CA GLU A 105 -20.71 -10.97 4.01
C GLU A 105 -20.10 -11.16 5.41
N PRO A 106 -19.32 -12.23 5.64
CA PRO A 106 -18.64 -12.43 6.91
C PRO A 106 -17.45 -11.49 7.04
N ALA A 107 -17.26 -10.94 8.24
CA ALA A 107 -16.03 -10.24 8.58
C ALA A 107 -14.83 -11.20 8.55
N VAL A 108 -13.72 -10.76 7.96
CA VAL A 108 -12.48 -11.55 7.89
C VAL A 108 -11.48 -11.04 8.92
N HIS A 109 -10.91 -11.95 9.70
CA HIS A 109 -9.89 -11.62 10.69
C HIS A 109 -8.57 -12.31 10.36
N LEU A 110 -7.51 -11.51 10.24
CA LEU A 110 -6.17 -11.97 9.87
C LEU A 110 -5.17 -11.56 10.96
N LYS A 111 -4.43 -12.53 11.49
CA LYS A 111 -3.34 -12.26 12.44
C LYS A 111 -2.11 -11.80 11.65
N ALA A 112 -1.70 -10.55 11.85
CA ALA A 112 -0.53 -9.99 11.20
C ALA A 112 0.74 -10.23 12.03
N THR A 113 1.03 -11.50 12.33
CA THR A 113 2.17 -11.93 13.15
C THR A 113 2.98 -12.99 12.43
N ARG A 114 4.31 -12.90 12.52
CA ARG A 114 5.24 -13.88 11.97
C ARG A 114 6.35 -14.20 12.98
N THR A 115 7.00 -15.34 12.80
CA THR A 115 8.13 -15.78 13.61
C THR A 115 9.43 -15.08 13.21
N ASP A 116 9.56 -14.72 11.93
CA ASP A 116 10.78 -14.19 11.29
C ASP A 116 10.83 -12.64 11.22
N GLY A 117 9.84 -11.94 11.80
CA GLY A 117 9.86 -10.48 11.81
C GLY A 117 8.64 -9.84 12.45
N LYS A 118 8.76 -8.52 12.67
CA LYS A 118 7.67 -7.65 13.16
C LYS A 118 7.17 -6.80 12.00
N LEU A 119 5.86 -6.60 11.92
CA LEU A 119 5.27 -5.68 10.95
C LEU A 119 5.63 -4.24 11.33
N VAL A 120 6.29 -3.51 10.44
CA VAL A 120 6.78 -2.14 10.67
C VAL A 120 6.06 -1.09 9.82
N GLY A 121 5.44 -1.50 8.71
CA GLY A 121 4.65 -0.61 7.87
C GLY A 121 3.57 -1.37 7.12
N HIS A 122 2.48 -0.70 6.77
CA HIS A 122 1.39 -1.30 6.02
C HIS A 122 0.65 -0.24 5.20
N THR A 123 -0.03 -0.67 4.14
CA THR A 123 -1.00 0.15 3.41
C THR A 123 -1.94 -0.76 2.63
N VAL A 124 -3.04 -0.19 2.15
CA VAL A 124 -3.96 -0.86 1.23
C VAL A 124 -4.03 -0.05 -0.05
N SER A 125 -3.80 -0.68 -1.20
CA SER A 125 -4.06 -0.11 -2.52
C SER A 125 -5.43 -0.54 -3.01
N GLN A 126 -6.07 0.36 -3.75
CA GLN A 126 -7.30 0.09 -4.46
C GLN A 126 -7.09 0.56 -5.91
N HIS A 127 -7.29 -0.34 -6.86
CA HIS A 127 -7.19 -0.05 -8.28
C HIS A 127 -8.14 -0.96 -9.07
N ASP A 128 -8.94 -0.40 -9.97
CA ASP A 128 -9.89 -1.14 -10.84
C ASP A 128 -10.74 -2.18 -10.10
N GLY A 129 -11.27 -1.80 -8.94
CA GLY A 129 -12.11 -2.69 -8.11
C GLY A 129 -11.34 -3.82 -7.39
N ASN A 130 -10.02 -3.90 -7.56
CA ASN A 130 -9.15 -4.80 -6.83
C ASN A 130 -8.49 -4.10 -5.65
N CYS A 131 -8.45 -4.78 -4.52
CA CYS A 131 -7.80 -4.30 -3.31
C CYS A 131 -6.62 -5.19 -2.97
N GLN A 132 -5.47 -4.58 -2.68
CA GLN A 132 -4.25 -5.29 -2.27
C GLN A 132 -3.70 -4.66 -1.00
N ILE A 133 -3.20 -5.51 -0.12
CA ILE A 133 -2.54 -5.10 1.11
C ILE A 133 -1.03 -5.22 0.89
N PHE A 134 -0.31 -4.17 1.26
CA PHE A 134 1.14 -4.17 1.33
C PHE A 134 1.57 -4.20 2.78
N THR A 135 2.52 -5.07 3.10
CA THR A 135 3.10 -5.17 4.44
C THR A 135 4.62 -5.12 4.37
N LEU A 136 5.23 -4.23 5.16
CA LEU A 136 6.66 -4.12 5.31
C LEU A 136 7.08 -4.66 6.67
N TRP A 137 8.06 -5.55 6.68
CA TRP A 137 8.51 -6.26 7.86
C TRP A 137 9.90 -5.81 8.31
N SER A 138 10.24 -6.10 9.57
CA SER A 138 11.50 -5.66 10.19
C SER A 138 12.76 -6.18 9.49
N ASN A 139 12.65 -7.28 8.73
CA ASN A 139 13.71 -7.83 7.89
C ASN A 139 13.87 -7.09 6.53
N GLY A 140 13.13 -6.00 6.29
CA GLY A 140 13.17 -5.26 5.03
C GLY A 140 12.21 -5.80 3.97
N HIS A 141 11.58 -6.95 4.18
CA HIS A 141 10.76 -7.57 3.16
C HIS A 141 9.41 -6.87 3.01
N LEU A 142 9.11 -6.44 1.79
CA LEU A 142 7.82 -5.89 1.38
C LEU A 142 7.02 -6.99 0.69
N TYR A 143 5.85 -7.32 1.25
CA TYR A 143 4.94 -8.30 0.68
C TYR A 143 3.68 -7.63 0.14
N ARG A 144 3.09 -8.26 -0.88
CA ARG A 144 1.81 -7.88 -1.48
C ARG A 144 0.86 -9.07 -1.42
N ARG A 145 -0.36 -8.80 -0.96
CA ARG A 145 -1.43 -9.79 -0.82
C ARG A 145 -2.75 -9.26 -1.36
N PRO A 146 -3.48 -10.00 -2.20
CA PRO A 146 -4.88 -9.69 -2.49
C PRO A 146 -5.74 -9.65 -1.21
N LEU A 147 -6.75 -8.80 -1.14
CA LEU A 147 -7.53 -8.57 0.09
C LEU A 147 -8.10 -9.87 0.70
N PHE A 148 -8.60 -10.80 -0.13
CA PHE A 148 -9.27 -12.04 0.27
C PHE A 148 -8.45 -13.32 0.01
N SER A 149 -7.12 -13.24 -0.03
CA SER A 149 -6.26 -14.43 -0.18
C SER A 149 -5.96 -15.11 1.16
N ASP A 150 -5.98 -16.44 1.24
CA ASP A 150 -5.68 -17.13 2.51
C ASP A 150 -4.21 -17.04 2.93
N GLU A 151 -3.32 -16.72 2.00
CA GLU A 151 -1.88 -16.65 2.25
C GLU A 151 -1.49 -15.30 2.86
N PHE A 152 -0.97 -15.32 4.09
CA PHE A 152 -0.38 -14.16 4.74
C PHE A 152 1.09 -14.45 5.04
N PRO A 153 2.05 -13.61 4.62
CA PRO A 153 1.93 -12.19 4.20
C PRO A 153 1.58 -11.96 2.71
N GLY A 154 1.47 -13.01 1.91
CA GLY A 154 1.36 -12.95 0.44
C GLY A 154 2.73 -13.07 -0.26
N ASN A 155 2.83 -12.52 -1.47
CA ASN A 155 4.01 -12.62 -2.32
C ASN A 155 5.06 -11.58 -1.97
N LEU A 156 6.34 -11.99 -1.92
CA LEU A 156 7.46 -11.06 -1.76
C LEU A 156 7.56 -10.17 -3.01
N VAL A 157 7.55 -8.86 -2.82
CA VAL A 157 7.72 -7.87 -3.89
C VAL A 157 9.16 -7.39 -3.95
N HIS A 158 9.73 -7.06 -2.79
CA HIS A 158 11.06 -6.45 -2.73
C HIS A 158 11.68 -6.51 -1.33
N VAL A 159 13.00 -6.33 -1.27
CA VAL A 159 13.76 -6.14 -0.04
C VAL A 159 14.14 -4.66 0.10
N VAL A 160 13.37 -3.93 0.90
CA VAL A 160 13.52 -2.48 1.11
C VAL A 160 14.69 -2.21 2.06
N SER A 161 15.76 -1.62 1.53
CA SER A 161 16.94 -1.20 2.29
C SER A 161 17.08 0.33 2.41
N ALA A 162 16.29 1.09 1.66
CA ALA A 162 16.41 2.54 1.59
C ALA A 162 15.82 3.30 2.79
N VAL A 163 15.00 2.64 3.61
CA VAL A 163 14.51 3.14 4.90
C VAL A 163 14.85 2.13 5.98
N SER A 164 15.15 2.62 7.19
CA SER A 164 15.44 1.76 8.34
C SER A 164 14.16 1.07 8.82
N THR A 165 14.17 -0.26 8.81
CA THR A 165 13.10 -1.12 9.36
C THR A 165 13.27 -1.42 10.85
N LYS A 166 14.24 -0.79 11.52
CA LYS A 166 14.36 -0.81 12.99
C LYS A 166 13.22 -0.01 13.66
N HIS A 167 12.67 0.98 12.93
CA HIS A 167 11.57 1.83 13.37
C HIS A 167 10.33 1.59 12.50
N PRO A 168 9.14 1.98 12.96
CA PRO A 168 7.95 1.96 12.11
C PRO A 168 8.15 2.84 10.87
N VAL A 169 7.47 2.47 9.78
CA VAL A 169 7.51 3.15 8.48
C VAL A 169 6.08 3.47 8.06
N ALA A 170 5.81 4.73 7.75
CA ALA A 170 4.53 5.13 7.16
C ALA A 170 4.55 4.80 5.67
N ILE A 171 3.52 4.13 5.17
CA ILE A 171 3.41 3.75 3.75
C ILE A 171 2.06 4.23 3.23
N THR A 172 2.02 4.81 2.04
CA THR A 172 0.79 5.18 1.35
C THR A 172 0.88 4.86 -0.12
N THR A 173 -0.26 4.55 -0.73
CA THR A 173 -0.36 4.28 -2.17
C THR A 173 -0.58 5.59 -2.91
N LEU A 174 0.24 5.84 -3.94
CA LEU A 174 0.12 7.01 -4.81
C LEU A 174 -0.68 6.68 -6.09
N SER A 175 -0.45 5.50 -6.66
CA SER A 175 -1.19 4.94 -7.80
C SER A 175 -1.18 3.41 -7.74
N SER A 176 -1.65 2.73 -8.79
CA SER A 176 -1.55 1.26 -8.95
C SER A 176 -0.12 0.75 -8.81
N ASN A 177 0.83 1.51 -9.36
CA ASN A 177 2.21 1.08 -9.50
C ASN A 177 3.17 1.84 -8.57
N HIS A 178 2.67 2.73 -7.71
CA HIS A 178 3.55 3.61 -6.92
C HIS A 178 3.18 3.62 -5.44
N LEU A 179 4.20 3.39 -4.60
CA LEU A 179 4.12 3.54 -3.15
C LEU A 179 5.01 4.69 -2.70
N ALA A 180 4.52 5.50 -1.76
CA ALA A 180 5.37 6.36 -0.97
C ALA A 180 5.67 5.68 0.37
N MET A 181 6.91 5.76 0.83
CA MET A 181 7.34 5.30 2.15
C MET A 181 8.07 6.43 2.88
N PHE A 182 7.75 6.64 4.14
CA PHE A 182 8.41 7.60 5.01
C PHE A 182 8.86 6.91 6.30
N GLY A 183 10.17 6.92 6.56
CA GLY A 183 10.78 6.22 7.68
C GLY A 183 12.10 6.84 8.10
N ALA A 184 12.73 6.27 9.12
CA ALA A 184 14.07 6.67 9.56
C ALA A 184 15.10 6.38 8.45
N ASP A 185 16.12 7.24 8.33
CA ASP A 185 17.22 6.99 7.40
C ASP A 185 18.03 5.74 7.87
N PRO A 186 18.46 4.84 6.97
CA PRO A 186 19.34 3.72 7.32
C PRO A 186 20.64 4.14 8.01
N SER A 187 21.16 5.35 7.74
CA SER A 187 22.34 5.90 8.43
C SER A 187 22.04 6.42 9.84
N GLU A 188 20.77 6.40 10.28
CA GLU A 188 20.28 6.97 11.53
C GLU A 188 20.38 8.51 11.61
N GLU A 189 20.66 9.20 10.49
CA GLU A 189 20.75 10.67 10.39
C GLU A 189 19.42 11.32 9.95
N GLY A 190 18.35 11.08 10.71
CA GLY A 190 17.04 11.69 10.46
C GLY A 190 16.06 10.75 9.74
N ALA A 191 15.36 11.27 8.72
CA ALA A 191 14.29 10.55 8.04
C ALA A 191 14.41 10.63 6.51
N ARG A 192 13.81 9.67 5.83
CA ARG A 192 13.77 9.59 4.37
C ARG A 192 12.34 9.34 3.88
N LEU A 193 11.93 10.14 2.91
CA LEU A 193 10.74 9.91 2.10
C LEU A 193 11.18 9.34 0.76
N LEU A 194 10.53 8.29 0.28
CA LEU A 194 10.81 7.70 -1.03
C LEU A 194 9.53 7.39 -1.78
N ILE A 195 9.63 7.42 -3.11
CA ILE A 195 8.63 6.93 -4.04
C ILE A 195 9.22 5.69 -4.71
N TYR A 196 8.51 4.58 -4.54
CA TYR A 196 8.87 3.27 -5.05
C TYR A 196 7.92 2.87 -6.17
N ASN A 197 8.47 2.42 -7.30
CA ASN A 197 7.72 1.87 -8.41
C ASN A 197 7.62 0.33 -8.27
N LEU A 198 6.39 -0.15 -8.11
CA LEU A 198 6.02 -1.56 -7.96
C LEU A 198 6.16 -2.38 -9.24
N GLN A 199 6.07 -1.75 -10.42
CA GLN A 199 6.16 -2.44 -11.70
C GLN A 199 7.62 -2.79 -12.04
N PHE A 200 8.55 -1.87 -11.78
CA PHE A 200 9.97 -2.04 -12.09
C PHE A 200 10.83 -2.39 -10.88
N ASN A 201 10.21 -2.50 -9.71
CA ASN A 201 10.87 -2.79 -8.45
C ASN A 201 12.06 -1.86 -8.13
N LEU A 202 11.87 -0.55 -8.31
CA LEU A 202 12.92 0.44 -8.12
C LEU A 202 12.45 1.66 -7.35
N ILE A 203 13.40 2.34 -6.70
CA ILE A 203 13.17 3.64 -6.06
C ILE A 203 13.32 4.70 -7.14
N GLN A 204 12.23 5.39 -7.45
CA GLN A 204 12.23 6.46 -8.45
C GLN A 204 12.74 7.78 -7.90
N SER A 205 12.38 8.09 -6.65
CA SER A 205 12.74 9.35 -6.02
C SER A 205 12.88 9.18 -4.52
N HIS A 206 13.75 9.98 -3.91
CA HIS A 206 13.87 10.06 -2.47
C HIS A 206 14.23 11.49 -2.02
N HIS A 207 13.83 11.83 -0.80
CA HIS A 207 14.11 13.09 -0.15
C HIS A 207 14.48 12.84 1.31
N GLN A 208 15.54 13.50 1.78
CA GLN A 208 16.03 13.36 3.15
C GLN A 208 15.58 14.53 4.02
N PHE A 209 15.23 14.22 5.26
CA PHE A 209 14.86 15.17 6.30
C PHE A 209 15.81 15.02 7.48
N LYS A 210 16.21 16.14 8.07
CA LYS A 210 17.12 16.15 9.23
C LYS A 210 16.52 15.56 10.51
N LEU A 211 15.20 15.48 10.59
CA LEU A 211 14.47 15.06 11.78
C LEU A 211 13.58 13.86 11.46
N PHE A 212 13.48 12.93 12.40
CA PHE A 212 12.58 11.79 12.36
C PHE A 212 11.54 11.88 13.48
N SER A 213 10.29 11.58 13.14
CA SER A 213 9.18 11.47 14.10
C SER A 213 8.86 9.99 14.31
N ASN A 214 8.78 9.56 15.57
CA ASN A 214 8.37 8.20 15.93
C ASN A 214 7.08 8.23 16.78
N PRO A 215 5.95 7.72 16.30
CA PRO A 215 5.76 7.06 15.00
C PRO A 215 5.78 8.06 13.82
N PRO A 216 6.21 7.63 12.62
CA PRO A 216 6.12 8.46 11.43
C PRO A 216 4.65 8.64 11.04
N LYS A 217 4.31 9.82 10.53
CA LYS A 217 2.98 10.11 10.01
C LYS A 217 3.09 10.74 8.63
N MET A 218 2.36 10.15 7.69
CA MET A 218 2.30 10.61 6.30
C MET A 218 0.87 10.45 5.79
N TRP A 219 0.41 11.41 5.00
CA TRP A 219 -0.88 11.38 4.33
C TRP A 219 -0.72 11.74 2.86
N HIS A 220 -1.55 11.13 2.03
CA HIS A 220 -1.65 11.43 0.61
C HIS A 220 -2.92 12.26 0.36
N VAL A 221 -2.76 13.42 -0.29
CA VAL A 221 -3.86 14.32 -0.70
C VAL A 221 -3.60 14.84 -2.11
N GLY A 222 -4.38 14.38 -3.09
CA GLY A 222 -4.25 14.84 -4.47
C GLY A 222 -2.92 14.43 -5.09
N GLN A 223 -2.04 15.39 -5.36
CA GLN A 223 -0.66 15.15 -5.84
C GLN A 223 0.38 15.63 -4.81
N GLN A 224 0.02 15.54 -3.54
CA GLN A 224 0.83 16.04 -2.43
C GLN A 224 0.93 14.97 -1.33
N LEU A 225 2.12 14.85 -0.77
CA LEU A 225 2.40 14.08 0.42
C LEU A 225 2.59 15.03 1.60
N LEU A 226 1.78 14.83 2.63
CA LEU A 226 1.86 15.59 3.87
C LEU A 226 2.63 14.74 4.88
N VAL A 227 3.70 15.26 5.46
CA VAL A 227 4.55 14.53 6.41
C VAL A 227 4.75 15.33 7.68
N ALA A 228 4.50 14.73 8.85
CA ALA A 228 4.68 15.39 10.13
C ALA A 228 6.11 15.22 10.66
N ILE A 229 6.88 16.30 10.71
CA ILE A 229 8.31 16.28 11.07
C ILE A 229 8.64 17.44 12.00
N GLY A 230 9.15 17.12 13.21
CA GLY A 230 9.67 18.12 14.14
C GLY A 230 8.65 19.20 14.55
N GLY A 231 7.38 18.81 14.72
CA GLY A 231 6.28 19.73 15.03
C GLY A 231 5.75 20.54 13.83
N ASN A 232 6.36 20.40 12.64
CA ASN A 232 5.91 21.02 11.40
C ASN A 232 5.23 20.00 10.50
N LEU A 233 4.39 20.50 9.59
CA LEU A 233 3.80 19.72 8.52
C LEU A 233 4.51 20.07 7.20
N ALA A 234 5.30 19.15 6.67
CA ALA A 234 5.93 19.29 5.37
C ALA A 234 4.92 18.91 4.28
N VAL A 235 4.80 19.76 3.26
CA VAL A 235 3.99 19.50 2.06
C VAL A 235 4.96 19.21 0.92
N VAL A 236 4.97 17.95 0.46
CA VAL A 236 5.86 17.47 -0.60
C VAL A 236 5.01 17.21 -1.84
N PRO A 237 4.97 18.14 -2.81
CA PRO A 237 4.36 17.85 -4.10
C PRO A 237 5.17 16.79 -4.84
N TYR A 238 4.49 15.95 -5.62
CA TYR A 238 5.15 14.97 -6.46
C TYR A 238 4.48 14.92 -7.83
N GLN A 239 5.24 14.53 -8.83
CA GLN A 239 4.77 14.25 -10.17
C GLN A 239 5.27 12.87 -10.55
N LEU A 240 4.34 11.99 -10.94
CA LEU A 240 4.67 10.67 -11.48
C LEU A 240 4.72 10.84 -13.00
N GLU A 241 5.91 10.72 -13.58
CA GLU A 241 6.06 10.73 -15.03
C GLU A 241 5.56 9.42 -15.64
N THR A 242 5.09 9.48 -16.89
CA THR A 242 4.76 8.28 -17.66
C THR A 242 6.02 7.44 -17.80
N GLU A 243 5.91 6.19 -17.37
CA GLU A 243 6.99 5.22 -17.30
C GLU A 243 7.65 5.04 -18.68
N ARG A 244 8.91 5.46 -18.81
CA ARG A 244 9.74 5.22 -19.99
C ARG A 244 10.84 4.22 -19.66
N LEU A 245 11.03 3.24 -20.53
CA LEU A 245 12.03 2.17 -20.36
C LEU A 245 13.46 2.69 -20.19
N GLU A 246 13.74 3.91 -20.66
CA GLU A 246 15.03 4.58 -20.46
C GLU A 246 15.40 4.74 -18.97
N ALA A 247 14.41 4.84 -18.07
CA ALA A 247 14.65 4.92 -16.62
C ALA A 247 15.17 3.60 -16.01
N LEU A 248 15.11 2.48 -16.74
CA LEU A 248 15.61 1.17 -16.31
C LEU A 248 17.09 0.96 -16.65
N VAL A 249 17.63 1.76 -17.57
CA VAL A 249 19.01 1.62 -18.01
C VAL A 249 19.94 2.08 -16.87
N GLY A 250 20.57 1.13 -16.19
CA GLY A 250 21.50 1.39 -15.08
C GLY A 250 20.89 1.42 -13.68
N SER A 251 19.57 1.22 -13.52
CA SER A 251 18.91 1.17 -12.20
C SER A 251 19.12 -0.15 -11.47
N HIS A 252 19.47 -1.22 -12.20
CA HIS A 252 19.79 -2.52 -11.64
C HIS A 252 21.27 -2.59 -11.27
N LYS A 253 21.57 -2.73 -9.98
CA LYS A 253 22.91 -3.15 -9.56
C LYS A 253 23.07 -4.63 -9.89
N ILE A 254 23.91 -4.92 -10.87
CA ILE A 254 24.39 -6.28 -11.12
C ILE A 254 25.20 -6.67 -9.88
N VAL A 255 24.68 -7.60 -9.08
CA VAL A 255 25.44 -8.20 -7.99
C VAL A 255 26.35 -9.24 -8.63
N THR A 256 27.59 -8.85 -8.93
CA THR A 256 28.63 -9.79 -9.32
C THR A 256 28.84 -10.75 -8.17
N GLN A 257 28.58 -12.04 -8.40
CA GLN A 257 28.68 -13.09 -7.41
C GLN A 257 30.08 -13.10 -6.76
N GLN A 258 30.17 -12.69 -5.51
CA GLN A 258 31.19 -13.21 -4.59
C GLN A 258 30.46 -13.95 -3.49
N ALA A 259 30.81 -15.24 -3.39
CA ALA A 259 30.18 -16.21 -2.52
C ALA A 259 30.16 -15.73 -1.05
N ALA A 260 28.99 -15.30 -0.60
CA ALA A 260 28.61 -15.30 0.80
C ALA A 260 27.18 -15.87 0.85
N SER A 261 27.06 -17.05 1.44
CA SER A 261 25.80 -17.73 1.70
C SER A 261 24.96 -16.87 2.65
N ASP A 262 23.96 -16.18 2.11
CA ASP A 262 22.73 -15.68 2.78
C ASP A 262 21.91 -14.71 1.89
N VAL A 263 22.13 -14.71 0.56
CA VAL A 263 21.39 -13.86 -0.37
C VAL A 263 20.33 -14.68 -1.11
N GLU A 264 19.05 -14.43 -0.80
CA GLU A 264 17.92 -14.97 -1.55
C GLU A 264 17.74 -14.10 -2.82
N ILE A 265 18.08 -14.66 -3.99
CA ILE A 265 18.01 -13.96 -5.27
C ILE A 265 16.55 -13.98 -5.75
N VAL A 266 15.88 -12.82 -5.69
CA VAL A 266 14.45 -12.71 -6.04
C VAL A 266 14.23 -12.47 -7.54
N THR A 267 15.30 -12.23 -8.33
CA THR A 267 15.17 -12.10 -9.79
C THR A 267 16.48 -12.49 -10.47
N GLU A 268 16.43 -13.59 -11.24
CA GLU A 268 17.51 -14.00 -12.14
C GLU A 268 17.28 -13.32 -13.49
N LEU A 269 18.18 -12.42 -13.88
CA LEU A 269 18.16 -11.76 -15.18
C LEU A 269 19.22 -12.41 -16.07
N GLN A 270 18.80 -12.89 -17.23
CA GLN A 270 19.71 -13.44 -18.23
C GLN A 270 20.51 -12.30 -18.86
N GLU A 271 21.83 -12.38 -18.76
CA GLU A 271 22.76 -11.42 -19.33
C GLU A 271 22.79 -11.60 -20.86
N VAL A 272 22.54 -10.52 -21.61
CA VAL A 272 22.75 -10.50 -23.07
C VAL A 272 23.84 -9.48 -23.34
N THR A 273 25.04 -9.99 -23.62
CA THR A 273 26.22 -9.20 -23.95
C THR A 273 26.25 -8.92 -25.46
N TRP A 274 26.38 -7.66 -25.85
CA TRP A 274 26.45 -7.23 -27.25
C TRP A 274 27.75 -7.60 -27.99
N THR A 275 28.62 -8.37 -27.34
CA THR A 275 29.99 -8.67 -27.81
C THR A 275 30.18 -10.08 -28.34
N GLU A 276 29.14 -10.92 -28.31
CA GLU A 276 29.20 -12.24 -28.90
C GLU A 276 28.42 -12.23 -30.22
N ASP A 277 29.07 -12.69 -31.30
CA ASP A 277 28.38 -13.00 -32.55
C ASP A 277 27.35 -14.10 -32.23
N ILE A 278 26.11 -13.69 -31.99
CA ILE A 278 24.99 -14.60 -31.82
C ILE A 278 24.86 -15.36 -33.14
N GLN A 279 25.29 -16.61 -33.16
CA GLN A 279 24.87 -17.53 -34.20
C GLN A 279 23.39 -17.78 -33.97
N ILE A 280 22.55 -17.05 -34.72
CA ILE A 280 21.11 -17.23 -34.76
C ILE A 280 20.86 -18.55 -35.50
N GLU A 281 21.05 -19.68 -34.82
CA GLU A 281 20.43 -20.94 -35.23
C GLU A 281 18.99 -20.95 -34.70
N ASP A 282 18.05 -20.77 -35.63
CA ASP A 282 16.63 -21.13 -35.59
C ASP A 282 15.85 -20.90 -34.28
N MET A 283 15.83 -19.65 -33.79
CA MET A 283 14.83 -19.18 -32.81
C MET A 283 13.55 -18.61 -33.45
N GLN A 284 13.22 -18.98 -34.69
CA GLN A 284 11.99 -18.49 -35.35
C GLN A 284 10.68 -19.00 -34.73
N ASN A 285 10.73 -19.98 -33.81
CA ASN A 285 9.51 -20.66 -33.32
C ASN A 285 9.03 -20.27 -31.92
N ASP A 286 9.77 -19.49 -31.12
CA ASP A 286 9.39 -19.18 -29.73
C ASP A 286 8.95 -17.72 -29.48
N ALA A 287 8.92 -16.88 -30.52
CA ALA A 287 8.39 -15.53 -30.38
C ALA A 287 6.83 -15.54 -30.31
N PRO A 288 6.21 -14.83 -29.36
CA PRO A 288 4.76 -14.61 -29.33
C PRO A 288 4.25 -14.12 -30.69
N GLN A 289 3.12 -14.66 -31.16
CA GLN A 289 2.60 -14.46 -32.53
C GLN A 289 2.53 -12.98 -32.96
N ILE A 290 2.27 -12.07 -32.03
CA ILE A 290 2.21 -10.62 -32.27
C ILE A 290 3.56 -10.09 -32.75
N ILE A 291 4.66 -10.52 -32.11
CA ILE A 291 6.02 -10.08 -32.45
C ILE A 291 6.45 -10.66 -33.80
N GLN A 292 6.07 -11.92 -34.10
CA GLN A 292 6.33 -12.52 -35.42
C GLN A 292 5.62 -11.78 -36.55
N GLN A 293 4.43 -11.22 -36.27
CA GLN A 293 3.63 -10.51 -37.25
C GLN A 293 4.19 -9.11 -37.50
N GLU A 294 4.65 -8.40 -36.45
CA GLU A 294 5.36 -7.13 -36.62
C GLU A 294 6.71 -7.29 -37.33
N LEU A 295 7.47 -8.34 -37.04
CA LEU A 295 8.73 -8.61 -37.73
C LEU A 295 8.52 -8.84 -39.23
N ARG A 296 7.49 -9.61 -39.61
CA ARG A 296 7.12 -9.79 -41.03
C ARG A 296 6.68 -8.49 -41.70
N ASN A 297 5.97 -7.63 -40.98
CA ASN A 297 5.59 -6.32 -41.48
C ASN A 297 6.82 -5.43 -41.71
N LEU A 298 7.80 -5.46 -40.80
CA LEU A 298 9.05 -4.71 -40.92
C LEU A 298 9.92 -5.22 -42.07
N GLU A 299 10.01 -6.54 -42.28
CA GLU A 299 10.69 -7.14 -43.43
C GLU A 299 10.06 -6.72 -44.76
N SER A 300 8.72 -6.65 -44.81
CA SER A 300 8.00 -6.19 -46.01
C SER A 300 8.16 -4.69 -46.30
N SER A 301 8.45 -3.89 -45.26
CA SER A 301 8.54 -2.43 -45.38
C SER A 301 9.91 -1.93 -45.87
N GLY A 302 10.92 -2.81 -45.97
CA GLY A 302 12.27 -2.45 -46.38
C GLY A 302 13.01 -1.59 -45.35
N ARG A 303 14.31 -1.84 -45.15
CA ARG A 303 15.10 -1.09 -44.15
C ARG A 303 15.16 0.39 -44.53
N PRO A 304 14.88 1.33 -43.59
CA PRO A 304 15.11 2.75 -43.85
C PRO A 304 16.61 2.97 -44.07
N GLN A 305 16.95 3.59 -45.20
CA GLN A 305 18.32 4.01 -45.45
C GLN A 305 18.70 5.10 -44.44
N SER A 306 19.71 4.82 -43.62
CA SER A 306 20.33 5.81 -42.75
C SER A 306 20.92 6.93 -43.61
N SER A 307 20.48 8.17 -43.37
CA SER A 307 21.14 9.40 -43.85
C SER A 307 22.04 9.95 -42.75
#